data_AF-A0A8T4NC61-F1
#
_entry.id   AF-A0A8T4NC61-F1
#
_cell.length_a   1.000
_cell.length_b   1.000
_cell.length_c   1.000
_cell.angle_alpha   90.00
_cell.angle_beta   90.00
_cell.angle_gamma   90.00
#
_symmetry.space_group_name_H-M   'P 1'
#
loop_
_entity.id
_entity.type
_entity.pdbx_description
1 polymer ?
#
loop_
_entity_poly.entity_id
_entity_poly.type
_entity_poly.pdbx_seq_one_letter_code
_entity_poly.pdbx_strand_id
1 'polypeptide(L)'
;MAQETILQHWIFTQFILPFLLMFALVFAILEKSKILGEDKKQVNAIVAFVIGVIFVGAIFPKQFVENLILFLTIALVVLFVFLLLYGFVVSDKEKGLVVEGWMKWSAVVLITVAVIIAVIWAAGVDSELYDFLFNSSWSNTIWTNVAFIAVLVGVVIFVLKYKGE
;
A
#
# COMPACT_ATOMS: atom_id res chain seq x y z
N MET A 1 33.55 7.44 4.77
CA MET A 1 32.38 8.29 5.07
C MET A 1 31.62 8.45 3.78
N ALA A 2 30.36 8.01 3.70
CA ALA A 2 29.56 8.18 2.48
C ALA A 2 29.31 9.69 2.27
N GLN A 3 29.54 10.16 1.06
CA GLN A 3 29.38 11.58 0.72
C GLN A 3 27.90 11.87 0.52
N GLU A 4 27.31 12.78 1.30
CA GLU A 4 25.91 13.11 1.16
C GLU A 4 25.65 13.78 -0.20
N THR A 5 24.66 13.25 -0.91
CA THR A 5 24.20 13.86 -2.16
C THR A 5 23.32 15.07 -1.87
N ILE A 6 23.22 16.01 -2.81
CA ILE A 6 22.36 17.21 -2.67
C ILE A 6 20.89 16.84 -2.40
N LEU A 7 20.44 15.68 -2.88
CA LEU A 7 19.08 15.18 -2.68
C LEU A 7 18.86 14.59 -1.29
N GLN A 8 19.92 14.21 -0.58
CA GLN A 8 19.86 13.68 0.78
C GLN A 8 20.05 14.77 1.84
N HIS A 9 20.55 15.94 1.42
CA HIS A 9 20.80 17.05 2.33
C HIS A 9 19.52 17.46 3.07
N TRP A 10 19.62 17.67 4.38
CA TRP A 10 18.47 17.94 5.26
C TRP A 10 17.60 19.12 4.80
N ILE A 11 18.20 20.20 4.29
CA ILE A 11 17.46 21.34 3.74
C ILE A 11 16.58 20.90 2.55
N PHE A 12 17.11 20.02 1.70
CA PHE A 12 16.37 19.58 0.52
C PHE A 12 15.20 18.68 0.91
N THR A 13 15.48 17.64 1.71
CA THR A 13 14.48 16.63 2.10
C THR A 13 13.43 17.17 3.05
N GLN A 14 13.82 18.03 3.99
CA GLN A 14 12.96 18.46 5.07
C GLN A 14 12.35 19.85 4.89
N PHE A 15 12.80 20.62 3.90
CA PHE A 15 12.30 21.97 3.66
C PHE A 15 11.84 22.16 2.21
N ILE A 16 12.74 21.97 1.25
CA ILE A 16 12.46 22.26 -0.17
C ILE A 16 11.41 21.30 -0.73
N LEU A 17 11.54 19.99 -0.49
CA LEU A 17 10.59 19.00 -1.01
C LEU A 17 9.16 19.20 -0.47
N PRO A 18 8.93 19.31 0.86
CA PRO A 18 7.59 19.58 1.39
C PRO A 18 7.01 20.92 0.91
N PHE A 19 7.85 21.96 0.80
CA PHE A 19 7.46 23.26 0.26
C PHE A 19 6.96 23.13 -1.17
N LEU A 20 7.75 22.52 -2.06
CA LEU A 20 7.41 22.38 -3.48
C LEU A 20 6.14 21.55 -3.66
N LEU A 21 5.98 20.49 -2.88
CA LEU A 21 4.79 19.64 -2.92
C LEU A 21 3.54 20.44 -2.53
N MET A 22 3.59 21.16 -1.40
CA MET A 22 2.46 21.97 -0.94
C MET A 22 2.16 23.15 -1.86
N PHE A 23 3.20 23.85 -2.33
CA PHE A 23 3.08 24.90 -3.33
C PHE A 23 2.35 24.39 -4.58
N ALA A 24 2.81 23.28 -5.16
CA ALA A 24 2.24 22.72 -6.38
C ALA A 24 0.78 22.26 -6.17
N LEU A 25 0.48 21.60 -5.05
CA LEU A 25 -0.87 21.16 -4.70
C LEU A 25 -1.84 22.34 -4.57
N VAL A 26 -1.47 23.33 -3.75
CA VAL A 26 -2.31 24.51 -3.52
C VAL A 26 -2.49 25.30 -4.81
N PHE A 27 -1.42 25.49 -5.58
CA PHE A 27 -1.49 26.16 -6.88
C PHE A 27 -2.44 25.43 -7.84
N ALA A 28 -2.32 24.11 -7.95
CA ALA A 28 -3.19 23.30 -8.81
C ALA A 28 -4.66 23.37 -8.36
N ILE A 29 -4.92 23.35 -7.05
CA ILE A 29 -6.28 23.49 -6.51
C ILE A 29 -6.85 24.88 -6.83
N LEU A 30 -6.10 25.96 -6.61
CA LEU A 30 -6.54 27.33 -6.91
C LEU A 30 -6.81 27.52 -8.41
N GLU A 31 -5.94 26.99 -9.27
CA GLU A 31 -6.08 27.09 -10.72
C GLU A 31 -7.30 26.30 -11.23
N LYS A 32 -7.52 25.09 -10.71
CA LYS A 32 -8.65 24.24 -11.10
C LYS A 32 -9.99 24.72 -10.54
N SER A 33 -9.97 25.30 -9.34
CA SER A 33 -11.19 25.81 -8.68
C SER A 33 -11.60 27.21 -9.12
N LYS A 34 -10.67 28.00 -9.70
CA LYS A 34 -10.90 29.40 -10.12
C LYS A 34 -11.43 30.30 -8.99
N ILE A 35 -11.14 29.97 -7.73
CA ILE A 35 -11.65 30.69 -6.54
C ILE A 35 -11.27 32.18 -6.54
N LEU A 36 -10.08 32.52 -7.03
CA LEU A 36 -9.58 33.90 -7.06
C LEU A 36 -9.92 34.62 -8.37
N GLY A 37 -10.76 34.02 -9.21
CA GLY A 37 -11.14 34.52 -10.53
C GLY A 37 -10.46 33.80 -11.69
N GLU A 38 -10.99 34.01 -12.89
CA GLU A 38 -10.44 33.43 -14.12
C GLU A 38 -9.11 34.10 -14.50
N ASP A 39 -8.18 33.31 -15.05
CA ASP A 39 -6.86 33.73 -15.54
C ASP A 39 -5.96 34.44 -14.50
N LYS A 40 -6.21 34.26 -13.20
CA LYS A 40 -5.40 34.83 -12.11
C LYS A 40 -4.19 33.97 -11.72
N LYS A 41 -3.47 33.42 -12.70
CA LYS A 41 -2.30 32.54 -12.47
C LYS A 41 -1.23 33.14 -11.55
N GLN A 42 -0.90 34.42 -11.74
CA GLN A 42 0.11 35.09 -10.91
C GLN A 42 -0.32 35.19 -9.44
N VAL A 43 -1.60 35.51 -9.20
CA VAL A 43 -2.16 35.60 -7.84
C VAL A 43 -2.22 34.21 -7.22
N ASN A 44 -2.68 33.21 -7.96
CA ASN A 44 -2.69 31.81 -7.52
C ASN A 44 -1.29 31.33 -7.11
N ALA A 45 -0.26 31.67 -7.90
CA ALA A 45 1.12 31.32 -7.60
C ALA A 45 1.64 32.01 -6.32
N ILE A 46 1.37 33.31 -6.15
CA ILE A 46 1.78 34.05 -4.94
C ILE A 46 1.09 33.47 -3.70
N VAL A 47 -0.22 33.21 -3.77
CA VAL A 47 -0.99 32.65 -2.64
C VAL A 47 -0.49 31.24 -2.30
N ALA A 48 -0.29 30.39 -3.29
CA ALA A 48 0.27 29.05 -3.10
C ALA A 48 1.69 29.09 -2.52
N PHE A 49 2.51 30.06 -2.92
CA PHE A 49 3.86 30.27 -2.39
C PHE A 49 3.82 30.62 -0.91
N VAL A 50 3.00 31.61 -0.52
CA VAL A 50 2.83 32.02 0.87
C VAL A 50 2.33 30.85 1.73
N ILE A 51 1.33 30.11 1.25
CA ILE A 51 0.82 28.92 1.96
C ILE A 51 1.91 27.85 2.10
N GLY A 52 2.68 27.58 1.04
CA GLY A 52 3.79 26.63 1.07
C GLY A 52 4.87 27.01 2.07
N VAL A 53 5.25 28.29 2.16
CA VAL A 53 6.24 28.78 3.13
C VAL A 53 5.70 28.68 4.56
N ILE A 54 4.45 29.08 4.81
CA ILE A 54 3.80 28.95 6.13
C ILE A 54 3.77 27.48 6.56
N PHE A 55 3.45 26.58 5.63
CA PHE A 55 3.38 25.14 5.87
C PHE A 55 4.72 24.59 6.38
N VAL A 56 5.83 24.93 5.72
CA VAL A 56 7.15 24.43 6.12
C VAL A 56 7.71 25.16 7.35
N GLY A 57 7.26 26.39 7.60
CA GLY A 57 7.58 27.12 8.83
C GLY A 57 6.93 26.50 10.08
N ALA A 58 5.88 25.71 9.94
CA ALA A 58 5.20 25.04 11.05
C ALA A 58 5.72 23.61 11.27
N ILE A 59 6.12 23.28 12.49
CA ILE A 59 6.74 21.99 12.84
C ILE A 59 5.76 20.81 12.66
N PHE A 60 4.51 20.97 13.08
CA PHE A 60 3.52 19.88 13.10
C PHE A 60 3.00 19.47 11.70
N PRO A 61 2.66 20.38 10.78
CA PRO A 61 2.24 20.01 9.43
C PRO A 61 3.32 19.27 8.64
N LYS A 62 4.59 19.64 8.83
CA LYS A 62 5.74 18.96 8.20
C LYS A 62 5.81 17.48 8.60
N GLN A 63 5.75 17.17 9.89
CA GLN A 63 5.77 15.78 10.38
C GLN A 63 4.57 14.97 9.85
N PHE A 64 3.40 15.61 9.76
CA PHE A 64 2.21 14.96 9.20
C PHE A 64 2.40 14.59 7.72
N VAL A 65 2.95 15.50 6.91
CA VAL A 65 3.23 15.23 5.50
C VAL A 65 4.38 14.23 5.32
N GLU A 66 5.41 14.24 6.15
CA GLU A 66 6.47 13.21 6.11
C GLU A 66 5.88 11.81 6.33
N ASN A 67 4.99 11.66 7.33
CA ASN A 67 4.29 10.40 7.59
C ASN A 67 3.33 10.02 6.45
N LEU A 68 2.62 10.98 5.87
CA LEU A 68 1.75 10.74 4.72
C LEU A 68 2.53 10.35 3.47
N ILE A 69 3.70 10.94 3.21
CA ILE A 69 4.53 10.60 2.04
C ILE A 69 5.00 9.15 2.15
N LEU A 70 5.46 8.71 3.32
CA LEU A 70 5.83 7.32 3.57
C LEU A 70 4.64 6.39 3.30
N PHE A 71 3.48 6.70 3.88
CA PHE A 71 2.27 5.91 3.67
C PHE A 71 1.82 5.88 2.21
N LEU A 72 1.77 7.04 1.53
CA LEU A 72 1.36 7.15 0.13
C LEU A 72 2.32 6.42 -0.80
N THR A 73 3.62 6.48 -0.55
CA THR A 73 4.62 5.80 -1.37
C THR A 73 4.46 4.28 -1.25
N ILE A 74 4.33 3.77 -0.02
CA ILE A 74 4.08 2.34 0.23
C ILE A 74 2.75 1.93 -0.41
N ALA A 75 1.68 2.70 -0.18
CA ALA A 75 0.36 2.42 -0.74
C ALA A 75 0.36 2.39 -2.27
N LEU A 76 1.11 3.29 -2.93
CA LEU A 76 1.20 3.34 -4.39
C LEU A 76 1.97 2.13 -4.94
N VAL A 77 3.08 1.74 -4.32
CA VAL A 77 3.83 0.53 -4.70
C VAL A 77 2.96 -0.72 -4.51
N VAL A 78 2.25 -0.82 -3.39
CA VAL A 78 1.33 -1.91 -3.07
C VAL A 78 0.20 -1.98 -4.10
N LEU A 79 -0.43 -0.85 -4.39
CA LEU A 79 -1.49 -0.75 -5.39
C LEU A 79 -0.97 -1.14 -6.78
N PHE A 80 0.24 -0.71 -7.14
CA PHE A 80 0.87 -1.05 -8.41
C PHE A 80 1.11 -2.55 -8.53
N VAL A 81 1.70 -3.18 -7.51
CA VAL A 81 1.91 -4.65 -7.46
C VAL A 81 0.58 -5.39 -7.53
N PHE A 82 -0.42 -4.95 -6.76
CA PHE A 82 -1.76 -5.54 -6.78
C PHE A 82 -2.38 -5.46 -8.17
N LEU A 83 -2.39 -4.28 -8.80
CA LEU A 83 -2.96 -4.08 -10.13
C LEU A 83 -2.22 -4.88 -11.21
N LEU A 84 -0.89 -5.03 -11.08
CA LEU A 84 -0.09 -5.86 -11.99
C LEU A 84 -0.50 -7.32 -11.88
N LEU A 85 -0.55 -7.88 -10.67
CA LEU A 85 -0.93 -9.27 -10.43
C LEU A 85 -2.40 -9.52 -10.79
N TYR A 86 -3.29 -8.60 -10.43
CA TYR A 86 -4.70 -8.64 -10.79
C TYR A 86 -4.89 -8.60 -12.30
N GLY A 87 -4.25 -7.65 -12.99
CA GLY A 87 -4.28 -7.54 -14.43
C GLY A 87 -3.75 -8.79 -15.13
N PHE A 88 -2.69 -9.40 -14.59
CA PHE A 88 -2.14 -10.66 -15.11
C PHE A 88 -3.12 -11.85 -15.00
N VAL A 89 -3.87 -11.95 -13.90
CA VAL A 89 -4.84 -13.04 -13.66
C VAL A 89 -6.18 -12.82 -14.37
N VAL A 90 -6.64 -11.58 -14.46
CA VAL A 90 -7.98 -11.24 -14.97
C VAL A 90 -7.98 -10.97 -16.48
N SER A 91 -6.82 -10.70 -17.10
CA SER A 91 -6.74 -10.42 -18.53
C SER A 91 -7.26 -11.58 -19.39
N ASP A 92 -8.02 -11.24 -20.44
CA ASP A 92 -8.60 -12.21 -21.37
C ASP A 92 -7.61 -12.64 -22.47
N LYS A 93 -8.00 -13.76 -23.11
CA LYS A 93 -7.29 -14.71 -24.01
C LYS A 93 -6.16 -14.24 -24.94
N GLU A 94 -5.88 -12.96 -25.11
CA GLU A 94 -4.80 -12.47 -25.97
C GLU A 94 -3.53 -12.02 -25.20
N LYS A 95 -3.62 -11.72 -23.90
CA LYS A 95 -2.48 -11.14 -23.13
C LYS A 95 -2.31 -11.66 -21.69
N GLY A 96 -3.10 -12.64 -21.24
CA GLY A 96 -3.06 -13.17 -19.86
C GLY A 96 -3.29 -14.67 -19.76
N LEU A 97 -3.27 -15.19 -18.53
CA LEU A 97 -3.52 -16.61 -18.28
C LEU A 97 -5.00 -16.95 -18.54
N VAL A 98 -5.25 -17.96 -19.38
CA VAL A 98 -6.59 -18.52 -19.58
C VAL A 98 -6.93 -19.42 -18.39
N VAL A 99 -7.35 -18.80 -17.28
CA VAL A 99 -7.75 -19.54 -16.07
C VAL A 99 -9.27 -19.75 -16.05
N GLU A 100 -9.70 -20.92 -15.58
CA GLU A 100 -11.11 -21.26 -15.39
C GLU A 100 -11.77 -20.34 -14.35
N GLY A 101 -13.08 -20.07 -14.48
CA GLY A 101 -13.75 -19.01 -13.70
C GLY A 101 -13.57 -19.10 -12.19
N TRP A 102 -13.63 -20.31 -11.60
CA TRP A 102 -13.43 -20.54 -10.17
C TRP A 102 -11.97 -20.34 -9.73
N MET A 103 -11.03 -20.62 -10.63
CA MET A 103 -9.59 -20.53 -10.40
C MET A 103 -9.08 -19.08 -10.54
N LYS A 104 -9.75 -18.26 -11.36
CA LYS A 104 -9.55 -16.79 -11.38
C LYS A 104 -9.91 -16.17 -10.02
N TRP A 105 -11.07 -16.53 -9.48
CA TRP A 105 -11.52 -16.01 -8.18
C TRP A 105 -10.61 -16.46 -7.04
N SER A 106 -10.18 -17.72 -7.01
CA SER A 106 -9.23 -18.18 -6.00
C SER A 106 -7.88 -17.47 -6.11
N ALA A 107 -7.37 -17.25 -7.32
CA ALA A 107 -6.12 -16.51 -7.54
C ALA A 107 -6.23 -15.04 -7.10
N VAL A 108 -7.34 -14.35 -7.38
CA VAL A 108 -7.55 -12.96 -6.93
C VAL A 108 -7.61 -12.89 -5.40
N VAL A 109 -8.35 -13.78 -4.75
CA VAL A 109 -8.41 -13.84 -3.27
C VAL A 109 -7.03 -14.08 -2.69
N LEU A 110 -6.25 -15.01 -3.26
CA LEU A 110 -4.91 -15.34 -2.81
C LEU A 110 -3.93 -14.16 -3.01
N ILE A 111 -4.02 -13.45 -4.14
CA ILE A 111 -3.26 -12.21 -4.39
C ILE A 111 -3.63 -11.12 -3.38
N THR A 112 -4.91 -10.89 -3.13
CA THR A 112 -5.35 -9.89 -2.14
C THR A 112 -4.82 -10.23 -0.75
N VAL A 113 -4.92 -11.48 -0.33
CA VAL A 113 -4.39 -11.95 0.96
C VAL A 113 -2.87 -11.78 1.02
N ALA A 114 -2.15 -12.16 -0.05
CA ALA A 114 -0.69 -12.03 -0.12
C ALA A 114 -0.24 -10.56 -0.06
N VAL A 115 -0.95 -9.65 -0.74
CA VAL A 115 -0.68 -8.22 -0.71
C VAL A 115 -0.94 -7.64 0.68
N ILE A 116 -2.02 -8.03 1.35
CA ILE A 116 -2.31 -7.61 2.73
C ILE A 116 -1.21 -8.07 3.69
N ILE A 117 -0.77 -9.33 3.59
CA ILE A 117 0.33 -9.87 4.40
C ILE A 117 1.63 -9.10 4.11
N ALA A 118 1.95 -8.86 2.84
CA ALA A 118 3.13 -8.11 2.45
C ALA A 118 3.12 -6.67 2.97
N VAL A 119 1.96 -6.00 2.99
CA VAL A 119 1.79 -4.66 3.56
C VAL A 119 2.01 -4.67 5.06
N ILE A 120 1.41 -5.63 5.78
CA ILE A 120 1.55 -5.76 7.24
C ILE A 120 3.02 -6.00 7.62
N TRP A 121 3.69 -6.90 6.90
CA TRP A 121 5.11 -7.18 7.07
C TRP A 121 5.98 -5.96 6.76
N ALA A 122 5.74 -5.30 5.61
CA ALA A 122 6.49 -4.09 5.22
C ALA A 122 6.26 -2.91 6.17
N ALA A 123 5.10 -2.84 6.82
CA ALA A 123 4.79 -1.83 7.84
C ALA A 123 5.48 -2.10 9.19
N GLY A 124 6.18 -3.23 9.35
CA GLY A 124 6.87 -3.58 10.58
C GLY A 124 5.95 -3.85 11.76
N VAL A 125 4.68 -4.18 11.50
CA VAL A 125 3.67 -4.57 12.51
C VAL A 125 3.86 -6.06 12.83
N ASP A 126 5.09 -6.48 13.05
CA ASP A 126 5.47 -7.90 13.04
C ASP A 126 5.20 -8.61 14.37
N SER A 127 5.20 -7.92 15.50
CA SER A 127 5.03 -8.56 16.82
C SER A 127 3.58 -8.67 17.25
N GLU A 128 2.85 -7.56 17.33
CA GLU A 128 1.51 -7.54 17.94
C GLU A 128 0.46 -8.26 17.08
N LEU A 129 0.55 -8.16 15.75
CA LEU A 129 -0.43 -8.76 14.85
C LEU A 129 -0.16 -10.25 14.61
N TYR A 130 1.12 -10.66 14.56
CA TYR A 130 1.50 -12.07 14.57
C TYR A 130 1.08 -12.74 15.87
N ASP A 131 1.31 -12.09 17.00
CA ASP A 131 0.90 -12.62 18.29
C ASP A 131 -0.63 -12.68 18.41
N PHE A 132 -1.37 -11.72 17.83
CA PHE A 132 -2.82 -11.79 17.78
C PHE A 132 -3.36 -12.90 16.85
N LEU A 133 -2.77 -13.10 15.67
CA LEU A 133 -3.26 -14.04 14.64
C LEU A 133 -2.78 -15.48 14.84
N PHE A 134 -1.64 -15.69 15.52
CA PHE A 134 -1.02 -17.01 15.66
C PHE A 134 -0.81 -17.40 17.13
N ASN A 135 -0.45 -16.46 18.03
CA ASN A 135 -0.20 -16.75 19.45
C ASN A 135 -1.32 -16.31 20.41
N SER A 136 -2.53 -15.99 19.91
CA SER A 136 -3.65 -15.61 20.74
C SER A 136 -4.52 -16.82 21.12
N SER A 137 -5.26 -16.70 22.23
CA SER A 137 -6.12 -17.79 22.73
C SER A 137 -7.16 -18.23 21.70
N TRP A 138 -7.70 -17.29 20.91
CA TRP A 138 -8.65 -17.59 19.83
C TRP A 138 -7.98 -18.26 18.63
N SER A 139 -6.78 -17.80 18.25
CA SER A 139 -6.06 -18.32 17.08
C SER A 139 -5.59 -19.74 17.31
N ASN A 140 -5.08 -20.06 18.50
CA ASN A 140 -4.63 -21.41 18.83
C ASN A 140 -5.76 -22.45 18.69
N THR A 141 -6.97 -22.08 19.13
CA THR A 141 -8.16 -22.92 18.97
C THR A 141 -8.52 -23.13 17.51
N ILE A 142 -8.49 -22.08 16.68
CA ILE A 142 -8.79 -22.18 15.25
C ILE A 142 -7.74 -23.01 14.51
N TRP A 143 -6.45 -22.74 14.74
CA TRP A 143 -5.37 -23.46 14.07
C TRP A 143 -5.32 -24.93 14.45
N THR A 144 -5.64 -25.27 15.70
CA THR A 144 -5.79 -26.66 16.15
C THR A 144 -6.93 -27.36 15.41
N ASN A 145 -8.09 -26.70 15.26
CA ASN A 145 -9.23 -27.27 14.55
C ASN A 145 -8.95 -27.42 13.04
N VAL A 146 -8.29 -26.43 12.43
CA VAL A 146 -7.87 -26.50 11.01
C VAL A 146 -6.88 -27.64 10.79
N ALA A 147 -5.89 -27.79 11.67
CA ALA A 147 -4.95 -28.91 11.62
C ALA A 147 -5.66 -30.26 11.78
N PHE A 148 -6.62 -30.35 12.69
CA PHE A 148 -7.41 -31.57 12.91
C PHE A 148 -8.25 -31.94 11.68
N ILE A 149 -8.90 -30.96 11.05
CA ILE A 149 -9.65 -31.15 9.79
C ILE A 149 -8.70 -31.55 8.67
N ALA A 150 -7.53 -30.91 8.55
CA ALA A 150 -6.54 -31.23 7.53
C ALA A 150 -6.02 -32.67 7.68
N VAL A 151 -5.79 -33.13 8.91
CA VAL A 151 -5.44 -34.52 9.21
C VAL A 151 -6.57 -35.47 8.82
N LEU A 152 -7.82 -35.17 9.19
CA LEU A 152 -8.97 -36.00 8.80
C LEU A 152 -9.12 -36.11 7.29
N VAL A 153 -9.01 -34.98 6.57
CA VAL A 153 -9.05 -34.96 5.10
C VAL A 153 -7.88 -35.76 4.53
N GLY A 154 -6.67 -35.60 5.08
CA GLY A 154 -5.50 -36.38 4.68
C GLY A 154 -5.68 -37.89 4.87
N VAL A 155 -6.26 -38.31 6.00
CA VAL A 155 -6.59 -39.72 6.28
C VAL A 155 -7.65 -40.23 5.30
N VAL A 156 -8.72 -39.46 5.05
CA VAL A 156 -9.75 -39.84 4.09
C VAL A 156 -9.17 -40.01 2.69
N ILE A 157 -8.34 -39.06 2.23
CA ILE A 157 -7.66 -39.15 0.94
C ILE A 157 -6.74 -40.38 0.91
N PHE A 158 -5.96 -40.62 1.95
CA PHE A 158 -5.06 -41.77 2.03
C PHE A 158 -5.83 -43.10 1.95
N VAL A 159 -6.92 -43.23 2.71
CA VAL A 159 -7.78 -44.43 2.74
C VAL A 159 -8.47 -44.64 1.39
N LEU A 160 -8.99 -43.58 0.77
CA LEU A 160 -9.62 -43.67 -0.55
C LEU A 160 -8.61 -44.04 -1.64
N LYS A 161 -7.35 -43.61 -1.50
CA LYS A 161 -6.27 -43.96 -2.43
C LYS A 161 -5.71 -45.37 -2.20
N TYR A 162 -5.90 -45.93 -1.00
CA TYR A 162 -5.46 -47.28 -0.64
C TYR A 162 -6.46 -48.38 -1.03
N LYS A 163 -7.67 -48.03 -1.46
CA LYS A 163 -8.67 -48.99 -1.95
C LYS A 163 -8.56 -49.14 -3.48
N GLY A 164 -7.48 -49.78 -3.90
CA GLY A 164 -7.13 -49.99 -5.30
C GLY A 164 -6.05 -51.07 -5.48
N GLU A 165 -6.21 -52.20 -4.79
CA GLU A 165 -5.78 -53.54 -5.23
C GLU A 165 -6.92 -54.52 -4.93
#